data_AF-A0A1Q7BMN7-F1
#
_entry.id   AF-A0A1Q7BMN7-F1
#
_cell.length_a   1.000
_cell.length_b   1.000
_cell.length_c   1.000
_cell.angle_alpha   90.00
_cell.angle_beta   90.00
_cell.angle_gamma   90.00
#
_symmetry.space_group_name_H-M   'P 1'
#
loop_
_entity.id
_entity.type
_entity.pdbx_description
1 polymer ?
#
loop_
_entity_poly.entity_id
_entity_poly.type
_entity_poly.pdbx_seq_one_letter_code
_entity_poly.pdbx_strand_id
1 'polypeptide(L)'
;MAAFATALVVSGVLSLLGALFIRTFRLARKDFRLLLLVLFSFSLLGFVTGQIMGQSREPAVMGVLPAVLTLLGGIAIYLVGAKGLQTQALVAAMVSCFALALLTGVHFGGRLRVDFETQNAAYLENQRHAVELQLEDHRFVVETQRLQRYVDFLKLRQDFAEKEKLDLTRFDTIYEKRPSDK
;
A
#
# COMPACT_ATOMS: atom_id res chain seq x y z
N MET A 1 -7.88 -8.96 -11.63
CA MET A 1 -9.30 -9.20 -12.01
C MET A 1 -10.25 -8.18 -11.36
N ALA A 2 -10.24 -8.01 -10.03
CA ALA A 2 -11.16 -7.09 -9.33
C ALA A 2 -11.08 -5.62 -9.80
N ALA A 3 -9.87 -5.06 -9.99
CA ALA A 3 -9.68 -3.66 -10.40
C ALA A 3 -10.28 -3.34 -11.79
N PHE A 4 -10.16 -4.26 -12.75
CA PHE A 4 -10.76 -4.11 -14.08
C PHE A 4 -12.29 -4.19 -14.02
N ALA A 5 -12.84 -5.11 -13.22
CA ALA A 5 -14.27 -5.21 -13.02
C ALA A 5 -14.85 -3.94 -12.37
N THR A 6 -14.19 -3.40 -11.33
CA THR A 6 -14.60 -2.14 -10.71
C THR A 6 -14.53 -0.96 -11.67
N ALA A 7 -13.51 -0.90 -12.54
CA ALA A 7 -13.39 0.15 -13.53
C ALA A 7 -14.56 0.13 -14.53
N LEU A 8 -14.93 -1.06 -15.02
CA LEU A 8 -16.06 -1.23 -15.93
C LEU A 8 -17.40 -0.89 -15.27
N VAL A 9 -17.61 -1.33 -14.03
CA VAL A 9 -18.84 -1.07 -13.28
C VAL A 9 -19.00 0.41 -12.97
N VAL A 10 -17.98 1.05 -12.38
CA VAL A 10 -18.04 2.47 -12.02
C VAL A 10 -18.23 3.34 -13.27
N SER A 11 -17.50 3.03 -14.35
CA SER A 11 -17.62 3.78 -15.61
C SER A 11 -18.95 3.55 -16.32
N GLY A 12 -19.49 2.33 -16.24
CA GLY A 12 -20.83 1.99 -16.74
C GLY A 12 -21.92 2.76 -15.99
N VAL A 13 -21.85 2.81 -14.65
CA VAL A 13 -22.82 3.53 -13.82
C VAL A 13 -22.76 5.04 -14.07
N LEU A 14 -21.55 5.64 -14.08
CA LEU A 14 -21.37 7.07 -14.31
C LEU A 14 -21.83 7.49 -15.72
N SER A 15 -21.53 6.70 -16.74
CA SER A 15 -21.98 6.98 -18.11
C SER A 15 -23.49 6.84 -18.28
N LEU A 16 -24.13 5.88 -17.62
CA LEU A 16 -25.59 5.74 -17.60
C LEU A 16 -26.26 6.92 -16.89
N LEU A 17 -25.75 7.34 -15.73
CA LEU A 17 -26.28 8.49 -15.00
C LEU A 17 -26.13 9.78 -15.81
N GLY A 18 -24.96 10.02 -16.42
CA GLY A 18 -24.75 11.16 -17.30
C GLY A 18 -25.65 11.14 -18.53
N ALA A 19 -25.85 9.97 -19.14
CA ALA A 19 -26.72 9.81 -20.30
C ALA A 19 -28.20 10.03 -19.97
N LEU A 20 -28.65 9.53 -18.82
CA LEU A 20 -30.00 9.78 -18.30
C LEU A 20 -30.21 11.25 -17.99
N PHE A 21 -29.25 11.92 -17.34
CA PHE A 21 -29.34 13.35 -17.02
C PHE A 21 -29.52 14.20 -18.29
N ILE A 22 -28.67 13.99 -19.32
CA ILE A 22 -28.77 14.74 -20.58
C ILE A 22 -30.10 14.46 -21.29
N ARG A 23 -30.61 13.23 -21.22
CA ARG A 23 -31.89 12.84 -21.82
C ARG A 23 -33.08 13.48 -21.11
N THR A 24 -33.11 13.47 -19.78
CA THR A 24 -34.20 14.03 -18.97
C THR A 24 -34.35 15.52 -19.19
N PHE A 25 -33.24 16.25 -19.19
CA PHE A 25 -33.25 17.70 -19.38
C PHE A 25 -33.19 18.13 -20.86
N ARG A 26 -33.21 17.17 -21.79
CA ARG A 26 -33.18 17.39 -23.25
C ARG A 26 -32.04 18.31 -23.74
N LEU A 27 -30.89 18.32 -23.05
CA LEU A 27 -29.78 19.23 -23.39
C LEU A 27 -29.09 18.88 -24.71
N ALA A 28 -29.18 17.63 -25.19
CA ALA A 28 -28.57 17.22 -26.45
C ALA A 28 -29.50 16.30 -27.25
N ARG A 29 -29.79 16.66 -28.50
CA ARG A 29 -30.52 15.82 -29.46
C ARG A 29 -29.56 14.92 -30.24
N LYS A 30 -28.80 14.08 -29.52
CA LYS A 30 -27.90 13.09 -30.13
C LYS A 30 -28.35 11.67 -29.83
N ASP A 31 -27.93 10.75 -30.69
CA ASP A 31 -28.18 9.32 -30.50
C ASP A 31 -27.69 8.87 -29.14
N PHE A 32 -28.60 8.24 -28.38
CA PHE A 32 -28.34 7.81 -27.01
C PHE A 32 -27.13 6.86 -26.93
N ARG A 33 -26.93 5.99 -27.94
CA ARG A 33 -25.80 5.05 -28.00
C ARG A 33 -24.46 5.77 -28.12
N LEU A 34 -24.37 6.79 -28.99
CA LEU A 34 -23.15 7.58 -29.16
C LEU A 34 -22.85 8.39 -27.90
N LEU A 35 -23.88 8.93 -27.27
CA LEU A 35 -23.75 9.69 -26.04
C LEU A 35 -23.22 8.81 -24.90
N LEU A 36 -23.78 7.61 -24.73
CA LEU A 36 -23.34 6.66 -23.72
C LEU A 36 -21.89 6.22 -23.99
N LEU A 37 -21.54 5.91 -25.24
CA LEU A 37 -20.19 5.51 -25.62
C LEU A 37 -19.15 6.61 -25.30
N VAL A 38 -19.46 7.87 -25.60
CA VAL A 38 -18.55 9.00 -25.31
C VAL A 38 -18.39 9.20 -23.80
N LEU A 39 -19.48 9.22 -23.04
CA LEU A 39 -19.41 9.37 -21.58
C LEU A 39 -18.69 8.19 -20.92
N PHE A 40 -18.92 6.98 -21.43
CA PHE A 40 -18.24 5.78 -20.95
C PHE A 40 -16.73 5.86 -21.19
N SER A 41 -16.29 6.26 -22.39
CA SER A 41 -14.86 6.41 -22.69
C SER A 41 -14.18 7.43 -21.78
N PHE A 42 -14.83 8.57 -21.53
CA PHE A 42 -14.29 9.60 -20.63
C PHE A 42 -14.30 9.17 -19.17
N SER A 43 -15.35 8.50 -18.73
CA SER A 43 -15.42 7.95 -17.38
C SER A 43 -14.36 6.86 -17.18
N LEU A 44 -14.15 5.98 -18.15
CA LEU A 44 -13.14 4.93 -18.08
C LEU A 44 -11.73 5.53 -18.03
N LEU A 45 -11.45 6.52 -18.89
CA LEU A 45 -10.18 7.23 -18.88
C LEU A 45 -9.94 7.92 -17.53
N GLY A 46 -10.93 8.61 -16.99
CA GLY A 46 -10.85 9.27 -15.69
C GLY A 46 -10.58 8.27 -14.57
N PHE A 47 -11.35 7.19 -14.49
CA PHE A 47 -11.19 6.16 -13.45
C PHE A 47 -9.82 5.49 -13.50
N VAL A 48 -9.36 5.06 -14.67
CA VAL A 48 -8.06 4.39 -14.83
C VAL A 48 -6.92 5.34 -14.48
N THR A 49 -6.98 6.59 -14.95
CA THR A 49 -5.99 7.62 -14.62
C THR A 49 -5.95 7.88 -13.11
N GLY A 50 -7.13 7.98 -12.48
CA GLY A 50 -7.25 8.18 -11.04
C GLY A 50 -6.72 7.01 -10.24
N GLN A 51 -7.03 5.78 -10.65
CA GLN A 51 -6.50 4.55 -10.06
C GLN A 51 -4.97 4.53 -10.04
N ILE A 52 -4.35 4.79 -11.20
CA ILE A 52 -2.90 4.83 -11.33
C ILE A 52 -2.32 5.92 -10.43
N MET A 53 -2.92 7.12 -10.46
CA MET A 53 -2.49 8.24 -9.61
C MET A 53 -2.60 7.92 -8.11
N GLY A 54 -3.67 7.23 -7.69
CA GLY A 54 -3.87 6.83 -6.29
C GLY A 54 -2.93 5.71 -5.83
N GLN A 55 -2.52 4.82 -6.72
CA GLN A 55 -1.54 3.77 -6.42
C GLN A 55 -0.10 4.27 -6.41
N SER A 56 0.20 5.35 -7.14
CA SER A 56 1.55 5.92 -7.20
C SER A 56 2.03 6.41 -5.83
N ARG A 57 3.31 6.15 -5.54
CA ARG A 57 4.03 6.64 -4.33
C ARG A 57 4.59 8.05 -4.54
N GLU A 58 4.88 8.39 -5.77
CA GLU A 58 5.37 9.71 -6.16
C GLU A 58 4.20 10.68 -6.38
N PRO A 59 4.42 12.00 -6.27
CA PRO A 59 3.43 13.02 -6.56
C PRO A 59 3.08 13.06 -8.06
N ALA A 60 2.35 12.05 -8.55
CA ALA A 60 1.87 11.95 -9.93
C ALA A 60 0.85 13.06 -10.28
N VAL A 61 0.30 13.71 -9.26
CA VAL A 61 -0.66 14.82 -9.37
C VAL A 61 -0.12 15.96 -10.25
N MET A 62 1.18 16.27 -10.13
CA MET A 62 1.82 17.39 -10.84
C MET A 62 1.94 17.15 -12.35
N GLY A 63 2.01 15.90 -12.80
CA GLY A 63 2.03 15.55 -14.22
C GLY A 63 0.64 15.27 -14.78
N VAL A 64 -0.20 14.59 -14.00
CA VAL A 64 -1.53 14.14 -14.43
C VAL A 64 -2.51 15.29 -14.56
N LEU A 65 -2.57 16.22 -13.58
CA LEU A 65 -3.53 17.33 -13.62
C LEU A 65 -3.34 18.23 -14.85
N PRO A 66 -2.11 18.72 -15.17
CA PRO A 66 -1.92 19.53 -16.37
C PRO A 66 -2.24 18.78 -17.66
N ALA A 67 -1.86 17.51 -17.78
CA ALA A 67 -2.14 16.71 -18.96
C ALA A 67 -3.65 16.53 -19.20
N VAL A 68 -4.40 16.22 -18.13
CA VAL A 68 -5.86 16.10 -18.15
C VAL A 68 -6.52 17.42 -18.51
N LEU A 69 -6.11 18.52 -17.88
CA LEU A 69 -6.66 19.86 -18.17
C LEU A 69 -6.38 20.29 -19.61
N THR A 70 -5.19 19.95 -20.13
CA THR A 70 -4.83 20.23 -21.53
C THR A 70 -5.70 19.42 -22.49
N LEU A 71 -5.91 18.14 -22.21
CA LEU A 71 -6.79 17.28 -23.00
C LEU A 71 -8.23 17.78 -22.99
N LEU A 72 -8.78 18.07 -21.81
CA LEU A 72 -10.15 18.57 -21.65
C LEU A 72 -10.32 19.94 -22.31
N GLY A 73 -9.35 20.84 -22.15
CA GLY A 73 -9.33 22.15 -22.78
C GLY A 73 -9.29 22.06 -24.31
N GLY A 74 -8.40 21.23 -24.86
CA GLY A 74 -8.30 21.01 -26.31
C GLY A 74 -9.58 20.44 -26.90
N ILE A 75 -10.20 19.48 -26.22
CA ILE A 75 -11.46 18.86 -26.66
C ILE A 75 -12.62 19.84 -26.55
N ALA A 76 -12.66 20.66 -25.49
CA ALA A 76 -13.67 21.71 -25.33
C ALA A 76 -13.56 22.77 -26.43
N ILE A 77 -12.35 23.27 -26.69
CA ILE A 77 -12.09 24.26 -27.75
C ILE A 77 -12.47 23.68 -29.12
N TYR A 78 -12.06 22.45 -29.42
CA TYR A 78 -12.41 21.79 -30.68
C TYR A 78 -13.92 21.62 -30.85
N LEU A 79 -14.62 21.07 -29.86
CA LEU A 79 -16.06 20.81 -29.95
C LEU A 79 -16.87 22.11 -30.03
N VAL A 80 -16.58 23.10 -29.18
CA VAL A 80 -17.29 24.38 -29.18
C VAL A 80 -16.94 25.20 -30.43
N GLY A 81 -15.67 25.21 -30.84
CA GLY A 81 -15.23 25.91 -32.04
C GLY A 81 -15.77 25.30 -33.34
N ALA A 82 -15.81 23.96 -33.46
CA ALA A 82 -16.26 23.29 -34.67
C ALA A 82 -17.78 23.08 -34.76
N LYS A 83 -18.49 22.95 -33.62
CA LYS A 83 -19.93 22.62 -33.60
C LYS A 83 -20.83 23.63 -32.87
N GLY A 84 -20.27 24.72 -32.35
CA GLY A 84 -21.02 25.83 -31.74
C GLY A 84 -21.58 25.53 -30.36
N LEU A 85 -22.44 26.42 -29.85
CA LEU A 85 -22.97 26.37 -28.48
C LEU A 85 -23.81 25.12 -28.16
N GLN A 86 -24.41 24.48 -29.18
CA GLN A 86 -25.26 23.30 -28.98
C GLN A 86 -24.52 22.10 -28.38
N THR A 87 -23.19 22.06 -28.48
CA THR A 87 -22.36 20.99 -27.90
C THR A 87 -21.78 21.31 -26.52
N GLN A 88 -21.99 22.52 -25.98
CA GLN A 88 -21.46 22.91 -24.67
C GLN A 88 -21.96 22.01 -23.54
N ALA A 89 -23.24 21.64 -23.56
CA ALA A 89 -23.82 20.75 -22.58
C ALA A 89 -23.18 19.35 -22.57
N LEU A 90 -22.83 18.86 -23.75
CA LEU A 90 -22.16 17.56 -23.90
C LEU A 90 -20.72 17.62 -23.39
N VAL A 91 -19.99 18.69 -23.71
CA VAL A 91 -18.63 18.93 -23.18
C VAL A 91 -18.66 19.03 -21.65
N ALA A 92 -19.59 19.80 -21.09
CA ALA A 92 -19.75 19.91 -19.65
C ALA A 92 -20.01 18.55 -19.00
N ALA A 93 -20.93 17.74 -19.57
CA ALA A 93 -21.21 16.41 -19.06
C ALA A 93 -20.00 15.47 -19.14
N MET A 94 -19.20 15.53 -20.22
CA MET A 94 -17.97 14.74 -20.35
C MET A 94 -16.95 15.12 -19.28
N VAL A 95 -16.74 16.42 -19.07
CA VAL A 95 -15.82 16.95 -18.05
C VAL A 95 -16.28 16.55 -16.65
N SER A 96 -17.57 16.68 -16.33
CA SER A 96 -18.13 16.28 -15.04
C SER A 96 -17.99 14.77 -14.81
N CYS A 97 -18.30 13.95 -15.82
CA CYS A 97 -18.21 12.50 -15.74
C CYS A 97 -16.75 12.05 -15.56
N PHE A 98 -15.83 12.66 -16.32
CA PHE A 98 -14.39 12.46 -16.16
C PHE A 98 -13.91 12.84 -14.75
N ALA A 99 -14.30 14.00 -14.23
CA ALA A 99 -13.87 14.47 -12.92
C ALA A 99 -14.35 13.57 -11.78
N LEU A 100 -15.61 13.12 -11.82
CA LEU A 100 -16.16 12.18 -10.84
C LEU A 100 -15.48 10.81 -10.94
N ALA A 101 -15.21 10.33 -12.14
CA ALA A 101 -14.51 9.07 -12.36
C ALA A 101 -13.05 9.15 -11.87
N LEU A 102 -12.36 10.27 -12.13
CA LEU A 102 -11.02 10.53 -11.64
C LEU A 102 -11.00 10.51 -10.11
N LEU A 103 -11.89 11.26 -9.46
CA LEU A 103 -11.97 11.33 -8.00
C LEU A 103 -12.19 9.95 -7.37
N THR A 104 -13.16 9.20 -7.89
CA THR A 104 -13.45 7.84 -7.42
C THR A 104 -12.29 6.88 -7.65
N GLY A 105 -11.62 6.97 -8.80
CA GLY A 105 -10.42 6.20 -9.13
C GLY A 105 -9.27 6.48 -8.17
N VAL A 106 -9.02 7.75 -7.83
CA VAL A 106 -7.95 8.16 -6.89
C VAL A 106 -8.19 7.58 -5.50
N HIS A 107 -9.42 7.71 -4.98
CA HIS A 107 -9.75 7.14 -3.68
C HIS A 107 -9.62 5.62 -3.66
N PHE A 108 -10.07 4.95 -4.73
CA PHE A 108 -9.98 3.50 -4.83
C PHE A 108 -8.52 3.02 -4.95
N GLY A 109 -7.70 3.67 -5.77
CA GLY A 109 -6.28 3.39 -5.90
C GLY A 109 -5.49 3.63 -4.60
N GLY A 110 -5.80 4.72 -3.89
CA GLY A 110 -5.19 5.03 -2.60
C GLY A 110 -5.53 4.03 -1.50
N ARG A 111 -6.79 3.58 -1.42
CA ARG A 111 -7.19 2.52 -0.48
C ARG A 111 -6.46 1.21 -0.75
N LEU A 112 -6.42 0.77 -2.00
CA LEU A 112 -5.69 -0.44 -2.38
C LEU A 112 -4.22 -0.35 -1.93
N ARG A 113 -3.56 0.80 -2.13
CA ARG A 113 -2.18 0.99 -1.68
C ARG A 113 -2.04 0.82 -0.17
N VAL A 114 -2.91 1.47 0.61
CA VAL A 114 -2.88 1.39 2.08
C VAL A 114 -3.14 -0.04 2.56
N ASP A 115 -4.11 -0.74 1.98
CA ASP A 115 -4.42 -2.13 2.33
C ASP A 115 -3.22 -3.05 2.03
N PHE A 116 -2.55 -2.85 0.89
CA PHE A 116 -1.34 -3.60 0.56
C PHE A 116 -0.17 -3.27 1.51
N GLU A 117 0.04 -2.00 1.85
CA GLU A 117 1.14 -1.57 2.72
C GLU A 117 0.94 -2.03 4.17
N THR A 118 -0.29 -1.99 4.67
CA THR A 118 -0.64 -2.48 6.02
C THR A 118 -0.52 -4.00 6.13
N GLN A 119 -1.00 -4.74 5.13
CA GLN A 119 -0.79 -6.19 5.08
C GLN A 119 0.70 -6.52 5.07
N ASN A 120 1.49 -5.90 4.19
CA ASN A 120 2.93 -6.15 4.13
C ASN A 120 3.65 -5.81 5.43
N ALA A 121 3.29 -4.71 6.09
CA ALA A 121 3.86 -4.33 7.38
C ALA A 121 3.60 -5.42 8.45
N ALA A 122 2.37 -5.91 8.55
CA ALA A 122 2.03 -6.99 9.47
C ALA A 122 2.77 -8.31 9.15
N TYR A 123 2.93 -8.65 7.87
CA TYR A 123 3.72 -9.83 7.46
C TYR A 123 5.20 -9.69 7.88
N LEU A 124 5.79 -8.51 7.68
CA LEU A 124 7.18 -8.25 8.04
C LEU A 124 7.39 -8.23 9.56
N GLU A 125 6.44 -7.69 10.32
CA GLU A 125 6.46 -7.69 11.79
C GLU A 125 6.40 -9.12 12.34
N ASN A 126 5.50 -9.95 11.81
CA ASN A 126 5.41 -11.36 12.19
C ASN A 126 6.71 -12.13 11.88
N GLN A 127 7.36 -11.83 10.75
CA GLN A 127 8.67 -12.42 10.43
C GLN A 127 9.76 -11.97 11.40
N ARG A 128 9.79 -10.69 11.79
CA ARG A 128 10.77 -10.18 12.78
C ARG A 128 10.60 -10.86 14.13
N HIS A 129 9.36 -10.97 14.61
CA HIS A 129 9.09 -11.67 15.87
C HIS A 129 9.49 -13.15 15.82
N ALA A 130 9.27 -13.84 14.70
CA ALA A 130 9.72 -15.22 14.55
C ALA A 130 11.25 -15.34 14.64
N VAL A 131 12.00 -14.39 14.05
CA VAL A 131 13.46 -14.35 14.13
C VAL A 131 13.93 -14.03 15.55
N GLU A 132 13.29 -13.08 16.23
CA GLU A 132 13.60 -12.74 17.64
C GLU A 132 13.42 -13.96 18.55
N LEU A 133 12.32 -14.70 18.38
CA LEU A 133 12.05 -15.92 19.15
C LEU A 133 13.16 -16.96 18.95
N GLN A 134 13.62 -17.16 17.71
CA GLN A 134 14.71 -18.08 17.40
C GLN A 134 16.04 -17.64 18.04
N LEU A 135 16.31 -16.33 18.09
CA LEU A 135 17.50 -15.79 18.73
C LEU A 135 17.45 -15.99 20.26
N GLU A 136 16.28 -15.83 20.87
CA GLU A 136 16.07 -16.12 22.30
C GLU A 136 16.28 -17.61 22.61
N ASP A 137 15.71 -18.50 21.80
CA ASP A 137 15.90 -19.96 21.95
C ASP A 137 17.38 -20.34 21.87
N HIS A 138 18.11 -19.82 20.87
CA HIS A 138 19.54 -20.03 20.75
C HIS A 138 20.32 -19.50 21.96
N ARG A 139 19.94 -18.33 22.48
CA ARG A 139 20.56 -17.74 23.67
C ARG A 139 20.38 -18.65 24.89
N PHE A 140 19.20 -19.22 25.12
CA PHE A 140 18.95 -20.15 26.23
C PHE A 140 19.78 -21.43 26.10
N VAL A 141 19.92 -21.99 24.89
CA VAL A 141 20.77 -23.17 24.66
C VAL A 141 22.24 -22.86 24.99
N VAL A 142 22.75 -21.71 24.55
CA VAL A 142 24.13 -21.29 24.86
C VAL A 142 24.32 -21.12 26.37
N GLU A 143 23.34 -20.53 27.07
CA GLU A 143 23.41 -20.30 28.50
C GLU A 143 23.36 -21.61 29.31
N THR A 144 22.52 -22.57 28.93
CA THR A 144 22.49 -23.89 29.56
C THR A 144 23.79 -24.68 29.35
N GLN A 145 24.36 -24.67 28.13
CA GLN A 145 25.68 -25.25 27.87
C GLN A 145 26.77 -24.58 28.70
N ARG A 146 26.70 -23.25 28.84
CA ARG A 146 27.66 -22.47 29.61
C ARG A 146 27.60 -22.79 31.10
N LEU A 147 26.40 -22.95 31.66
CA LEU A 147 26.19 -23.40 33.05
C LEU A 147 26.66 -24.84 33.28
N GLN A 148 26.38 -25.75 32.35
CA GLN A 148 26.84 -27.13 32.44
C GLN A 148 28.37 -27.21 32.51
N ARG A 149 29.08 -26.49 31.63
CA ARG A 149 30.54 -26.40 31.67
C ARG A 149 31.07 -25.85 33.00
N TYR A 150 30.34 -24.91 33.60
CA TYR A 150 30.72 -24.37 34.91
C TYR A 150 30.57 -25.41 36.02
N VAL A 151 29.47 -26.18 36.03
CA VAL A 151 29.28 -27.29 36.97
C VAL A 151 30.37 -28.37 36.80
N ASP A 152 30.69 -28.73 35.57
CA ASP A 152 31.73 -29.72 35.28
C ASP A 152 33.11 -29.23 35.76
N PHE A 153 33.41 -27.94 35.59
CA PHE A 153 34.61 -27.32 36.15
C PHE A 153 34.65 -27.41 37.68
N LEU A 154 33.54 -27.12 38.37
CA LEU A 154 33.46 -27.21 39.83
C LEU A 154 33.71 -28.64 40.34
N LYS A 155 33.15 -29.65 39.67
CA LYS A 155 33.41 -31.06 39.98
C LYS A 155 34.89 -31.41 39.80
N LEU A 156 35.48 -31.00 38.67
CA LEU A 156 36.89 -31.24 38.39
C LEU A 156 37.77 -30.60 39.49
N ARG A 157 37.47 -29.35 39.88
CA ARG A 157 38.16 -28.64 40.97
C ARG A 157 38.07 -29.39 42.29
N GLN A 158 36.90 -29.93 42.63
CA GLN A 158 36.72 -30.75 43.83
C GLN A 158 37.55 -32.04 43.77
N ASP A 159 37.51 -32.77 42.65
CA ASP A 159 38.27 -34.02 42.46
C ASP A 159 39.79 -33.80 42.59
N PHE A 160 40.30 -32.68 42.05
CA PHE A 160 41.71 -32.31 42.18
C PHE A 160 42.09 -31.90 43.60
N ALA A 161 41.23 -31.14 44.29
CA ALA A 161 41.45 -30.77 45.69
C ALA A 161 41.48 -31.99 46.61
N GLU A 162 40.62 -32.99 46.38
CA GLU A 162 40.58 -34.25 47.14
C GLU A 162 41.79 -35.14 46.85
N LYS A 163 42.25 -35.24 45.59
CA LYS A 163 43.39 -36.10 45.21
C LYS A 163 44.74 -35.54 45.61
N GLU A 164 44.97 -34.25 45.41
CA GLU A 164 46.30 -33.65 45.60
C GLU A 164 46.43 -32.84 46.90
N LYS A 165 45.38 -32.76 47.72
CA LYS A 165 45.32 -31.95 48.96
C LYS A 165 45.73 -30.49 48.75
N LEU A 166 45.44 -29.96 47.56
CA LEU A 166 45.77 -28.59 47.15
C LEU A 166 44.57 -27.67 47.34
N ASP A 167 44.78 -26.54 48.01
CA ASP A 167 43.73 -25.54 48.24
C ASP A 167 43.54 -24.66 46.98
N LEU A 168 42.53 -25.04 46.18
CA LEU A 168 42.19 -24.38 44.92
C LEU A 168 41.22 -23.21 45.10
N THR A 169 40.95 -22.75 46.33
CA THR A 169 40.06 -21.61 46.63
C THR A 169 40.48 -20.31 45.95
N ARG A 170 41.75 -20.14 45.57
CA ARG A 170 42.29 -18.93 44.92
C ARG A 170 41.97 -18.78 43.43
N PHE A 171 41.45 -19.80 42.77
CA PHE A 171 41.07 -19.72 41.36
C PHE A 171 39.60 -19.32 41.24
N ASP A 172 39.35 -18.02 41.30
CA ASP A 172 38.02 -17.44 41.08
C ASP A 172 37.65 -17.49 39.60
N THR A 173 36.45 -17.97 39.33
CA THR A 173 35.84 -17.90 38.00
C THR A 173 35.04 -16.60 37.84
N ILE A 174 34.75 -16.23 36.59
CA ILE A 174 33.96 -15.04 36.24
C ILE A 174 32.52 -15.08 36.82
N TYR A 175 32.09 -16.22 37.38
CA TYR A 175 30.79 -16.38 38.05
C TYR A 175 30.84 -16.19 39.57
N GLU A 176 32.01 -16.29 40.20
CA GLU A 176 32.21 -16.03 41.63
C GLU A 176 32.44 -14.54 41.91
N LYS A 177 32.88 -13.76 40.91
CA LYS A 177 32.85 -12.30 40.97
C LYS A 177 31.41 -11.81 40.98
N ARG A 178 30.89 -11.49 42.17
CA ARG A 178 29.65 -10.72 42.31
C ARG A 178 29.75 -9.45 41.47
N PRO A 179 28.70 -9.06 40.72
CA PRO A 179 28.64 -7.76 40.05
C PRO A 179 28.52 -6.57 41.02
N SER A 180 28.82 -6.74 42.32
CA SER A 180 28.73 -5.69 43.34
C SER A 180 30.06 -5.02 43.69
N ASP A 181 31.19 -5.46 43.14
CA ASP A 181 32.46 -4.73 43.33
C ASP A 181 32.70 -3.80 42.14
N LYS A 182 31.99 -2.68 42.17
CA LYS A 182 32.44 -1.41 41.61
C LYS A 182 32.85 -0.49 42.75
#